data_AF-X1NCL5-F1
#
_entry.id   AF-X1NCL5-F1
#
_cell.length_a   1.000
_cell.length_b   1.000
_cell.length_c   1.000
_cell.angle_alpha   90.00
_cell.angle_beta   90.00
_cell.angle_gamma   90.00
#
_symmetry.space_group_name_H-M   'P 1'
#
loop_
_entity.id
_entity.type
_entity.pdbx_description
1 polymer ?
#
loop_
_entity_poly.entity_id
_entity_poly.type
_entity_poly.pdbx_seq_one_letter_code
_entity_poly.pdbx_strand_id
1 'polypeptide(L)'
;MTNSASERVIISENFIFLDFILSQLEQNLRNLEINEQNIKKNLHLTRGAILAERIMVELVKRGIGRQDAHELLRKMIIKARKDDKSLKEVFMEIHEVKSKFNDEILNTYGDKLYLKYFKKK
;
A
#
# COMPACT_ATOMS: atom_id res chain seq x y z
N MET A 1 15.10 -17.67 -47.34
CA MET A 1 13.65 -17.45 -47.50
C MET A 1 12.93 -18.71 -47.03
N THR A 2 12.46 -18.76 -45.77
CA THR A 2 11.79 -19.95 -45.22
C THR A 2 10.77 -19.63 -44.11
N ASN A 3 10.45 -18.36 -43.84
CA ASN A 3 9.56 -18.00 -42.73
C ASN A 3 8.08 -17.96 -43.11
N SER A 4 7.77 -17.85 -44.41
CA SER A 4 6.40 -17.68 -44.90
C SER A 4 5.46 -18.85 -44.54
N ALA A 5 5.97 -20.07 -44.49
CA ALA A 5 5.17 -21.23 -44.08
C ALA A 5 4.86 -21.19 -42.57
N SER A 6 5.86 -20.91 -41.74
CA SER A 6 5.71 -20.79 -40.29
C SER A 6 4.82 -19.62 -39.91
N GLU A 7 4.94 -18.48 -40.58
CA GLU A 7 4.12 -17.29 -40.32
C GLU A 7 2.63 -17.52 -40.58
N ARG A 8 2.26 -18.27 -41.62
CA ARG A 8 0.84 -18.58 -41.90
C ARG A 8 0.16 -19.36 -40.77
N VAL A 9 0.93 -20.21 -40.10
CA VAL A 9 0.44 -21.02 -38.97
C VAL A 9 0.44 -20.17 -37.70
N ILE A 10 1.60 -19.60 -37.36
CA ILE A 10 1.82 -18.87 -36.10
C ILE A 10 0.92 -17.64 -35.98
N ILE A 11 0.76 -16.85 -37.06
CA ILE A 11 -0.04 -15.62 -36.98
C ILE A 11 -1.50 -15.97 -36.69
N SER A 12 -2.06 -16.94 -37.42
CA SER A 12 -3.47 -17.34 -37.27
C SER A 12 -3.73 -17.97 -35.90
N GLU A 13 -2.84 -18.87 -35.44
CA GLU A 13 -2.93 -19.51 -34.14
C GLU A 13 -2.83 -18.50 -32.99
N ASN A 14 -1.92 -17.53 -33.09
CA ASN A 14 -1.77 -16.49 -32.08
C ASN A 14 -3.04 -15.65 -31.93
N PHE A 15 -3.74 -15.32 -33.00
CA PHE A 15 -5.01 -14.59 -32.90
C PHE A 15 -6.10 -15.39 -32.19
N ILE A 16 -6.20 -16.68 -32.47
CA ILE A 16 -7.16 -17.58 -31.80
C ILE A 16 -6.83 -17.69 -30.31
N PHE A 17 -5.55 -17.87 -29.97
CA PHE A 17 -5.13 -17.94 -28.56
C PHE A 17 -5.32 -16.62 -27.83
N LEU A 18 -5.03 -15.49 -28.47
CA LEU A 18 -5.26 -14.18 -27.86
C LEU A 18 -6.74 -13.94 -27.58
N ASP A 19 -7.62 -14.24 -28.53
CA ASP A 19 -9.07 -14.11 -28.34
C ASP A 19 -9.56 -14.96 -27.15
N PHE A 20 -9.09 -16.20 -27.07
CA PHE A 20 -9.40 -17.09 -25.96
C PHE A 20 -8.87 -16.55 -24.62
N ILE A 21 -7.59 -16.15 -24.57
CA ILE A 21 -6.95 -15.62 -23.34
C ILE A 21 -7.68 -14.37 -22.86
N LEU A 22 -8.04 -13.46 -23.77
CA LEU A 22 -8.75 -12.23 -23.43
C LEU A 22 -10.16 -12.54 -22.91
N SER A 23 -10.88 -13.46 -23.55
CA SER A 23 -12.21 -13.90 -23.11
C SER A 23 -12.17 -14.54 -21.73
N GLN A 24 -11.17 -15.40 -21.46
CA GLN A 24 -10.99 -16.02 -20.15
C GLN A 24 -10.59 -14.99 -19.08
N LEU A 25 -9.69 -14.06 -19.41
CA LEU A 25 -9.28 -12.99 -18.52
C LEU A 25 -10.48 -12.11 -18.14
N GLU A 26 -11.31 -11.75 -19.11
CA GLU A 26 -12.52 -10.96 -18.87
C GLU A 26 -13.47 -11.67 -17.89
N GLN A 27 -13.73 -12.97 -18.10
CA GLN A 27 -14.59 -13.76 -17.21
C GLN A 27 -14.02 -13.83 -15.79
N ASN A 28 -12.71 -14.07 -15.65
CA ASN A 28 -12.04 -14.14 -14.35
C ASN A 28 -12.06 -12.80 -13.63
N LEU A 29 -11.82 -11.69 -14.34
CA LEU A 29 -11.85 -10.35 -13.75
C LEU A 29 -13.27 -9.91 -13.37
N ARG A 30 -14.29 -10.27 -14.17
CA ARG A 30 -15.71 -10.00 -13.85
C ARG A 30 -16.17 -10.68 -12.57
N ASN A 31 -15.68 -11.90 -12.31
CA ASN A 31 -16.06 -12.71 -11.16
C ASN A 31 -15.03 -12.64 -10.02
N LEU A 32 -14.10 -11.69 -10.08
CA LEU A 32 -13.05 -11.55 -9.07
C LEU A 32 -13.65 -11.13 -7.72
N GLU A 33 -13.59 -12.01 -6.73
CA GLU A 33 -14.02 -11.72 -5.37
C GLU A 33 -12.88 -11.07 -4.56
N ILE A 34 -13.11 -9.85 -4.08
CA ILE A 34 -12.13 -9.12 -3.27
C ILE A 34 -12.40 -9.39 -1.79
N ASN A 35 -11.50 -10.14 -1.14
CA ASN A 35 -11.57 -10.34 0.31
C ASN A 35 -10.96 -9.14 1.07
N GLU A 36 -11.80 -8.15 1.36
CA GLU A 36 -11.38 -6.94 2.09
C GLU A 36 -10.83 -7.24 3.50
N GLN A 37 -11.30 -8.29 4.16
CA GLN A 37 -10.85 -8.66 5.50
C GLN A 37 -9.39 -9.13 5.48
N ASN A 38 -9.05 -9.98 4.51
CA ASN A 38 -7.67 -10.43 4.31
C ASN A 38 -6.76 -9.29 3.86
N ILE A 39 -7.25 -8.37 3.02
CA ILE A 39 -6.50 -7.17 2.65
C ILE A 39 -6.14 -6.35 3.89
N LYS A 40 -7.13 -6.05 4.75
CA LYS A 40 -6.86 -5.33 6.02
C LYS A 40 -5.86 -6.07 6.88
N LYS A 41 -6.06 -7.36 7.11
CA LYS A 41 -5.14 -8.20 7.90
C LYS A 41 -3.70 -8.13 7.35
N ASN A 42 -3.54 -8.24 6.03
CA ASN A 42 -2.24 -8.18 5.37
C ASN A 42 -1.56 -6.81 5.53
N LEU A 43 -2.33 -5.73 5.44
CA LEU A 43 -1.83 -4.38 5.65
C LEU A 43 -1.34 -4.14 7.09
N HIS A 44 -1.98 -4.79 8.06
CA HIS A 44 -1.55 -4.76 9.47
C HIS A 44 -0.35 -5.68 9.79
N LEU A 45 0.08 -6.57 8.88
CA LEU A 45 1.24 -7.46 9.13
C LEU A 45 2.53 -6.68 9.44
N THR A 46 2.70 -5.54 8.79
CA THR A 46 3.85 -4.64 9.03
C THR A 46 3.66 -3.72 10.22
N ARG A 47 2.54 -3.85 10.94
CA ARG A 47 2.15 -3.05 12.11
C ARG A 47 2.28 -1.54 11.91
N GLY A 48 1.99 -1.07 10.70
CA GLY A 48 2.03 0.35 10.32
C GLY A 48 3.36 0.83 9.74
N ALA A 49 4.40 -0.02 9.61
CA ALA A 49 5.67 0.38 9.01
C ALA A 49 5.53 0.83 7.53
N ILE A 50 4.57 0.27 6.79
CA ILE A 50 4.23 0.71 5.42
C ILE A 50 3.80 2.17 5.34
N LEU A 51 3.40 2.79 6.45
CA LEU A 51 2.96 4.19 6.53
C LEU A 51 4.09 5.16 6.91
N ALA A 52 5.29 4.64 7.19
CA ALA A 52 6.41 5.43 7.70
C ALA A 52 6.78 6.62 6.80
N GLU A 53 6.90 6.40 5.49
CA GLU A 53 7.22 7.46 4.53
C GLU A 53 6.16 8.58 4.53
N ARG A 54 4.88 8.20 4.59
CA ARG A 54 3.80 9.19 4.60
C ARG A 54 3.75 10.00 5.88
N ILE A 55 4.01 9.36 7.02
CA ILE A 55 4.15 10.03 8.30
C ILE A 55 5.31 11.03 8.24
N MET A 56 6.44 10.64 7.64
CA MET A 56 7.60 11.52 7.46
C MET A 56 7.27 12.78 6.65
N VAL A 57 6.61 12.61 5.50
CA VAL A 57 6.21 13.74 4.64
C VAL A 57 5.26 14.68 5.38
N GLU A 58 4.34 14.14 6.18
CA GLU A 58 3.38 14.93 6.95
C GLU A 58 4.06 15.70 8.09
N LEU A 59 5.01 15.09 8.79
CA LEU A 59 5.82 15.76 9.82
C LEU A 59 6.54 16.98 9.23
N VAL A 60 7.11 16.82 8.03
CA VAL A 60 7.77 17.92 7.31
C VAL A 60 6.79 19.04 6.93
N LYS A 61 5.61 18.68 6.43
CA LYS A 61 4.56 19.67 6.10
C LYS A 61 4.10 20.51 7.30
N ARG A 62 4.23 19.97 8.52
CA ARG A 62 3.88 20.65 9.78
C ARG A 62 5.04 21.46 10.38
N GLY A 63 6.09 21.69 9.60
CA GLY A 63 7.22 22.51 10.00
C GLY A 63 8.20 21.81 10.92
N ILE A 64 8.29 20.46 10.88
CA ILE A 64 9.44 19.75 11.44
C ILE A 64 10.52 19.67 10.35
N GLY A 65 11.78 19.94 10.72
CA GLY A 65 12.91 19.80 9.81
C GLY A 65 12.98 18.38 9.24
N ARG A 66 13.39 18.23 7.98
CA ARG A 66 13.45 16.92 7.31
C ARG A 66 14.33 15.91 8.06
N GLN A 67 15.46 16.39 8.60
CA GLN A 67 16.36 15.56 9.41
C GLN A 67 15.72 15.15 10.74
N ASP A 68 15.11 16.10 11.45
CA ASP A 68 14.44 15.81 12.72
C ASP A 68 13.28 14.82 12.54
N ALA A 69 12.49 14.97 11.47
CA ALA A 69 11.41 14.06 11.12
C ALA A 69 11.93 12.64 10.81
N HIS A 70 13.06 12.53 10.10
CA HIS A 70 13.73 11.25 9.85
C HIS A 70 14.21 10.59 11.14
N GLU A 71 14.85 11.35 12.03
CA GLU A 71 15.40 10.81 13.27
C GLU A 71 14.29 10.38 14.23
N LEU A 72 13.23 11.19 14.34
CA LEU A 72 12.05 10.89 15.14
C LEU A 72 11.35 9.62 14.66
N LEU A 73 11.13 9.50 13.35
CA LEU A 73 10.53 8.29 12.75
C LEU A 73 11.41 7.05 12.94
N ARG A 74 12.72 7.19 12.79
CA ARG A 74 13.67 6.09 13.04
C ARG A 74 13.59 5.61 14.49
N LYS A 75 13.56 6.52 15.47
CA LYS A 75 13.37 6.18 16.88
C LYS A 75 12.05 5.45 17.12
N MET A 76 10.96 5.92 16.51
CA MET A 76 9.64 5.27 16.58
C MET A 76 9.64 3.85 16.04
N ILE A 77 10.22 3.62 14.86
CA ILE A 77 10.28 2.29 14.23
C ILE A 77 11.10 1.31 15.07
N ILE A 78 12.26 1.75 15.58
CA ILE A 78 13.12 0.92 16.44
C ILE A 78 12.36 0.54 17.72
N LYS A 79 11.66 1.49 18.34
CA LYS A 79 10.88 1.24 19.55
C LYS A 79 9.68 0.32 19.29
N ALA A 80 8.94 0.54 18.20
CA ALA A 80 7.82 -0.31 17.79
C ALA A 80 8.27 -1.76 17.58
N ARG A 81 9.42 -1.95 16.94
CA ARG A 81 10.00 -3.29 16.72
C ARG A 81 10.49 -3.93 18.02
N LYS A 82 11.07 -3.15 18.94
CA LYS A 82 11.61 -3.65 20.21
C LYS A 82 10.48 -4.04 21.18
N ASP A 83 9.43 -3.24 21.25
CA ASP A 83 8.35 -3.38 22.24
C ASP A 83 7.18 -4.22 21.71
N ASP A 84 7.32 -4.82 20.52
CA ASP A 84 6.27 -5.56 19.81
C ASP A 84 4.98 -4.75 19.55
N LYS A 85 5.10 -3.41 19.57
CA LYS A 85 3.98 -2.47 19.40
C LYS A 85 3.78 -2.07 17.94
N SER A 86 2.57 -1.63 17.63
CA SER A 86 2.29 -0.94 16.38
C SER A 86 2.90 0.45 16.34
N LEU A 87 3.20 0.93 15.13
CA LEU A 87 3.72 2.28 14.94
C LEU A 87 2.75 3.34 15.48
N LYS A 88 1.43 3.08 15.42
CA LYS A 88 0.38 3.96 15.97
C LYS A 88 0.48 4.10 17.50
N GLU A 89 0.71 3.00 18.21
CA GLU A 89 0.84 3.01 19.67
C GLU A 89 2.07 3.80 20.10
N VAL A 90 3.22 3.56 19.46
CA VAL A 90 4.45 4.29 19.75
C VAL A 90 4.31 5.78 19.43
N PHE A 91 3.58 6.12 18.36
CA PHE A 91 3.32 7.51 17.99
C PHE A 91 2.51 8.26 19.05
N MET A 92 1.57 7.59 19.74
CA MET A 92 0.76 8.17 20.82
C MET A 92 1.54 8.40 22.12
N GLU A 93 2.61 7.65 22.33
CA GLU A 93 3.46 7.77 23.52
C GLU A 93 4.42 8.97 23.43
N ILE A 94 4.68 9.51 22.22
CA ILE A 94 5.65 10.59 22.04
C ILE A 94 4.97 11.95 22.17
N HIS A 95 5.35 12.69 23.21
CA HIS A 95 4.73 13.97 23.54
C HIS A 95 4.94 15.06 22.48
N GLU A 96 6.13 15.10 21.85
CA GLU A 96 6.48 16.04 20.76
C GLU A 96 5.62 15.87 19.52
N VAL A 97 5.13 14.66 19.30
CA VAL A 97 4.27 14.30 18.18
C VAL A 97 2.82 14.61 18.52
N LYS A 98 2.39 14.27 19.75
CA LYS A 98 1.04 14.52 20.26
C LYS A 98 0.68 16.01 20.29
N SER A 99 1.64 16.91 20.51
CA SER A 99 1.39 18.35 20.49
C SER A 99 1.18 18.91 19.08
N LYS A 100 1.69 18.25 18.03
CA LYS A 100 1.55 18.67 16.62
C LYS A 100 0.51 17.86 15.82
N PHE A 101 -0.04 16.79 16.39
CA PHE A 101 -1.04 15.92 15.78
C PHE A 101 -2.32 15.88 16.64
N ASN A 102 -3.42 16.47 16.15
CA ASN A 102 -4.75 16.25 16.74
C ASN A 102 -5.19 14.78 16.53
N ASP A 103 -5.97 14.24 17.47
CA ASP A 103 -6.47 12.85 17.45
C ASP A 103 -7.26 12.48 16.17
N GLU A 104 -7.90 13.45 15.50
CA GLU A 104 -8.57 13.25 14.20
C GLU A 104 -7.63 12.83 13.08
N ILE A 105 -6.42 13.40 13.08
CA ILE A 105 -5.41 13.15 12.08
C ILE A 105 -4.94 11.71 12.29
N LEU A 106 -4.64 11.30 13.52
CA LEU A 106 -4.24 9.93 13.84
C LEU A 106 -5.27 8.87 13.44
N ASN A 107 -6.55 9.15 13.62
CA ASN A 107 -7.64 8.29 13.15
C ASN A 107 -7.79 8.27 11.63
N THR A 108 -7.34 9.33 10.95
CA THR A 108 -7.24 9.38 9.49
C THR A 108 -6.06 8.53 8.96
N TYR A 109 -4.95 8.42 9.72
CA TYR A 109 -3.78 7.60 9.35
C TYR A 109 -3.90 6.11 9.79
N GLY A 110 -4.96 5.73 10.51
CA GLY A 110 -5.34 4.33 10.73
C GLY A 110 -6.08 3.71 9.53
N ASP A 111 -7.01 2.79 9.77
CA ASP A 111 -7.73 1.98 8.76
C ASP A 111 -8.32 2.75 7.56
N LYS A 112 -8.67 4.03 7.76
CA LYS A 112 -9.18 4.91 6.71
C LYS A 112 -8.12 5.29 5.67
N LEU A 113 -6.83 5.34 6.00
CA LEU A 113 -5.76 5.66 5.05
C LEU A 113 -5.56 4.54 4.02
N TYR A 114 -5.63 3.30 4.49
CA TYR A 114 -5.53 2.11 3.67
C TYR A 114 -6.65 2.04 2.63
N LEU A 115 -7.87 2.41 3.02
CA LEU A 115 -9.07 2.29 2.17
C LEU A 115 -9.43 3.55 1.37
N LYS A 116 -8.90 4.73 1.73
CA LYS A 116 -9.17 5.99 1.01
C LYS A 116 -8.80 5.92 -0.48
N TYR A 117 -7.86 5.05 -0.84
CA TYR A 117 -7.41 4.86 -2.23
C TYR A 117 -8.10 3.71 -2.97
N PHE A 118 -8.77 2.78 -2.27
CA PHE A 118 -9.61 1.75 -2.90
C PHE A 118 -11.01 2.27 -3.24
N LYS A 119 -11.50 3.30 -2.54
CA LYS A 119 -12.81 3.94 -2.79
C LYS A 119 -12.76 5.15 -3.72
N LYS A 120 -11.78 5.24 -4.62
CA LYS A 120 -11.89 6.18 -5.75
C LYS A 120 -12.86 5.56 -6.77
N LYS A 121 -14.15 5.91 -6.66
CA LYS A 121 -15.06 5.90 -7.80
C LYS A 121 -14.59 6.90 -8.84
#